data_AF-A0A3L7TYC1-F1
#
_entry.id   AF-A0A3L7TYC1-F1
#
_cell.length_a   1.000
_cell.length_b   1.000
_cell.length_c   1.000
_cell.angle_alpha   90.00
_cell.angle_beta   90.00
_cell.angle_gamma   90.00
#
_symmetry.space_group_name_H-M   'P 1'
#
loop_
_entity.id
_entity.type
_entity.pdbx_description
1 polymer ?
#
loop_
_entity_poly.entity_id
_entity_poly.type
_entity_poly.pdbx_seq_one_letter_code
_entity_poly.pdbx_strand_id
1 'polypeptide(L)'
;MSSANGPTPPKPSQGTTPQGKKKGRLALYLGILAGLLVSLIFLLPLCRTTGQEFSPTRFQTRQFYLYRIPGTDLQFLPTFQSSMPNDTPAAILKDLRTYGSNDSSNDTWHMLKADSRGGDSFPANLLVTSLMRCNVENQPYWGAWSSKHQGYAATLWPIIQAMAMSNLYHEIPEVLRFAEAYSGPENDFAHELLKTIHEKIQQRKDRYGLAGSDIPTGKQAESEGIVDWEQAAQWLKDHPIPAKSP
;
A
#
# COMPACT_ATOMS: atom_id res chain seq x y z
N MET A 1 101.58 39.11 -34.61
CA MET A 1 100.22 39.53 -34.97
C MET A 1 99.50 38.28 -35.47
N SER A 2 99.08 37.39 -34.58
CA SER A 2 97.75 37.32 -33.94
C SER A 2 96.61 37.25 -34.95
N SER A 3 96.07 36.04 -35.16
CA SER A 3 94.62 35.86 -35.26
C SER A 3 94.26 34.41 -34.90
N ALA A 4 93.43 34.28 -33.87
CA ALA A 4 93.06 33.04 -33.20
C ALA A 4 91.82 32.41 -33.86
N ASN A 5 91.90 31.11 -34.16
CA ASN A 5 90.74 30.29 -34.51
C ASN A 5 90.11 29.74 -33.21
N GLY A 6 88.99 30.32 -32.80
CA GLY A 6 88.18 29.81 -31.70
C GLY A 6 87.24 28.69 -32.16
N PRO A 7 87.10 27.58 -31.41
CA PRO A 7 86.16 26.51 -31.73
C PRO A 7 84.73 26.90 -31.37
N THR A 8 83.79 26.60 -32.27
CA THR A 8 82.35 26.86 -32.14
C THR A 8 81.73 25.92 -31.08
N PRO A 9 80.87 26.41 -30.17
CA PRO A 9 80.26 25.57 -29.14
C PRO A 9 79.14 24.68 -29.72
N PRO A 10 78.94 23.47 -29.16
CA PRO A 10 77.86 22.59 -29.60
C PRO A 10 76.49 23.14 -29.17
N LYS A 11 75.54 23.01 -30.10
CA LYS A 11 74.13 23.38 -29.98
C LYS A 11 73.46 22.59 -28.84
N PRO A 12 72.68 23.21 -27.95
CA PRO A 12 72.03 22.51 -26.85
C PRO A 12 70.96 21.55 -27.38
N SER A 13 71.06 20.29 -26.95
CA SER A 13 70.07 19.24 -27.20
C SER A 13 68.76 19.58 -26.48
N GLN A 14 67.67 19.71 -27.23
CA GLN A 14 66.32 19.88 -26.66
C GLN A 14 65.89 18.57 -26.02
N GLY A 15 65.97 18.50 -24.70
CA GLY A 15 65.36 17.44 -23.91
C GLY A 15 63.85 17.44 -24.14
N THR A 16 63.35 16.41 -24.82
CA THR A 16 61.91 16.15 -24.94
C THR A 16 61.43 15.59 -23.62
N THR A 17 60.88 16.44 -22.75
CA THR A 17 60.23 16.01 -21.52
C THR A 17 59.04 15.11 -21.87
N PRO A 18 58.96 13.84 -21.41
CA PRO A 18 57.83 12.95 -21.70
C PRO A 18 56.64 13.33 -20.82
N GLN A 19 56.04 14.48 -21.07
CA GLN A 19 54.96 15.07 -20.26
C GLN A 19 53.60 14.94 -20.95
N GLY A 20 53.36 13.83 -21.67
CA GLY A 20 52.12 13.65 -22.46
C GLY A 20 51.15 12.57 -21.96
N LYS A 21 51.63 11.52 -21.28
CA LYS A 21 50.82 10.29 -21.09
C LYS A 21 49.89 10.27 -19.87
N LYS A 22 50.11 11.13 -18.87
CA LYS A 22 49.29 11.16 -17.63
C LYS A 22 47.92 11.80 -17.83
N LYS A 23 47.80 12.79 -18.73
CA LYS A 23 46.54 13.51 -18.98
C LYS A 23 45.49 12.64 -19.68
N GLY A 24 45.90 11.74 -20.57
CA GLY A 24 44.98 10.84 -21.28
C GLY A 24 44.28 9.82 -20.38
N ARG A 25 45.00 9.26 -19.39
CA ARG A 25 44.41 8.32 -18.41
C ARG A 25 43.43 9.02 -17.47
N LEU A 26 43.74 10.24 -17.03
CA LEU A 26 42.84 11.03 -16.18
C LEU A 26 41.53 11.36 -16.91
N ALA A 27 41.61 11.78 -18.17
CA ALA A 27 40.42 12.04 -18.99
C ALA A 27 39.54 10.80 -19.18
N LEU A 28 40.16 9.62 -19.37
CA LEU A 28 39.44 8.35 -19.45
C LEU A 28 38.70 8.03 -18.14
N TYR A 29 39.36 8.14 -16.99
CA TYR A 29 38.72 7.87 -15.70
C TYR A 29 37.58 8.85 -15.39
N LEU A 30 37.75 10.13 -15.73
CA LEU A 30 36.68 11.13 -15.60
C LEU A 30 35.49 10.82 -16.52
N GLY A 31 35.77 10.36 -17.74
CA GLY A 31 34.72 9.93 -18.67
C GLY A 31 33.93 8.72 -18.15
N ILE A 32 34.62 7.72 -17.60
CA ILE A 32 33.98 6.54 -16.98
C ILE A 32 33.14 6.97 -15.76
N LEU A 33 33.70 7.80 -14.88
CA LEU A 33 33.01 8.28 -13.69
C LEU A 33 31.75 9.10 -14.05
N ALA A 34 31.86 9.99 -15.05
CA ALA A 34 30.73 10.75 -15.56
C ALA A 34 29.66 9.82 -16.17
N GLY A 35 30.07 8.82 -16.96
CA GLY A 35 29.16 7.81 -17.50
C GLY A 35 28.42 7.02 -16.43
N LEU A 36 29.11 6.62 -15.36
CA LEU A 36 28.51 5.94 -14.20
C LEU A 36 27.52 6.84 -13.45
N LEU A 37 27.87 8.10 -13.22
CA LEU A 37 26.99 9.08 -12.57
C LEU A 37 25.71 9.31 -13.39
N VAL A 38 25.85 9.48 -14.70
CA VAL A 38 24.71 9.65 -15.60
C VAL A 38 23.83 8.39 -15.59
N SER A 39 24.44 7.21 -15.71
CA SER A 39 23.71 5.94 -15.65
C SER A 39 22.94 5.77 -14.32
N LEU A 40 23.57 6.13 -13.19
CA LEU A 40 22.91 6.07 -11.89
C LEU A 40 21.68 6.98 -11.82
N ILE A 41 21.78 8.22 -12.33
CA ILE A 41 20.66 9.16 -12.39
C ILE A 41 19.49 8.59 -13.22
N PHE A 42 19.79 7.91 -14.33
CA PHE A 42 18.77 7.24 -15.15
C PHE A 42 18.16 6.00 -14.48
N LEU A 43 18.88 5.35 -13.57
CA LEU A 43 18.37 4.19 -12.82
C LEU A 43 17.51 4.59 -11.61
N LEU A 44 17.70 5.77 -11.02
CA LEU A 44 16.93 6.22 -9.84
C LEU A 44 15.41 6.17 -10.02
N PRO A 45 14.82 6.58 -11.16
CA PRO A 45 13.39 6.42 -11.40
C PRO A 45 12.91 4.96 -11.39
N LEU A 46 13.76 4.01 -11.82
CA LEU A 46 13.44 2.58 -11.80
C LEU A 46 13.44 1.99 -10.39
N CYS A 47 14.11 2.66 -9.45
CA CYS A 47 14.14 2.29 -8.04
C CYS A 47 12.95 2.85 -7.26
N ARG A 48 12.16 3.77 -7.83
CA ARG A 48 11.03 4.40 -7.15
C ARG A 48 9.80 3.49 -7.26
N THR A 49 9.24 3.11 -6.12
CA THR A 49 7.94 2.43 -6.02
C THR A 49 6.96 3.36 -5.34
N THR A 50 5.79 3.53 -5.95
CA THR A 50 4.67 4.29 -5.39
C THR A 50 3.54 3.34 -5.03
N GLY A 51 2.68 3.74 -4.10
CA GLY A 51 1.50 2.98 -3.76
C GLY A 51 0.53 3.75 -2.90
N GLN A 52 -0.56 3.09 -2.54
CA GLN A 52 -1.58 3.62 -1.65
C GLN A 52 -1.86 2.63 -0.52
N GLU A 53 -2.13 3.19 0.65
CA GLU A 53 -2.50 2.45 1.85
C GLU A 53 -3.80 3.02 2.43
N PHE A 54 -4.51 2.19 3.18
CA PHE A 54 -5.75 2.51 3.88
C PHE A 54 -5.62 2.19 5.37
N SER A 55 -6.02 3.13 6.22
CA SER A 55 -6.16 2.92 7.66
C SER A 55 -7.58 2.47 7.98
N PRO A 56 -7.80 1.23 8.47
CA PRO A 56 -9.11 0.76 8.90
C PRO A 56 -9.61 1.50 10.14
N THR A 57 -8.71 1.98 10.99
CA THR A 57 -9.09 2.66 12.24
C THR A 57 -9.71 4.02 11.96
N ARG A 58 -9.20 4.74 10.95
CA ARG A 58 -9.62 6.12 10.62
C ARG A 58 -10.40 6.25 9.32
N PHE A 59 -10.49 5.19 8.52
CA PHE A 59 -11.04 5.21 7.16
C PHE A 59 -10.36 6.28 6.29
N GLN A 60 -9.03 6.32 6.37
CA GLN A 60 -8.21 7.29 5.66
C GLN A 60 -7.32 6.58 4.65
N THR A 61 -7.11 7.20 3.50
CA THR A 61 -6.14 6.75 2.51
C THR A 61 -4.93 7.67 2.50
N ARG A 62 -3.76 7.10 2.23
CA ARG A 62 -2.53 7.86 2.02
C ARG A 62 -1.76 7.28 0.85
N GLN A 63 -0.94 8.12 0.23
CA GLN A 63 0.07 7.68 -0.72
C GLN A 63 1.37 7.46 0.01
N PHE A 64 2.13 6.47 -0.45
CA PHE A 64 3.52 6.33 -0.07
C PHE A 64 4.41 6.22 -1.31
N TYR A 65 5.68 6.54 -1.10
CA TYR A 65 6.72 6.19 -2.04
C TYR A 65 7.98 5.77 -1.29
N LEU A 66 8.68 4.81 -1.86
CA LEU A 66 9.94 4.30 -1.34
C LEU A 66 10.92 4.06 -2.48
N TYR A 67 12.20 3.99 -2.12
CA TYR A 67 13.27 3.63 -3.05
C TYR A 67 13.81 2.24 -2.70
N ARG A 68 13.69 1.33 -3.65
CA ARG A 68 14.07 -0.08 -3.53
C ARG A 68 15.00 -0.46 -4.68
N ILE A 69 15.98 -1.32 -4.41
CA ILE A 69 16.87 -1.85 -5.45
C ILE A 69 16.07 -2.81 -6.34
N PRO A 70 15.99 -2.59 -7.66
CA PRO A 70 15.27 -3.46 -8.58
C PRO A 70 15.73 -4.92 -8.47
N GLY A 71 14.78 -5.85 -8.44
CA GLY A 71 15.06 -7.29 -8.31
C GLY A 71 15.38 -7.76 -6.88
N THR A 72 15.31 -6.88 -5.88
CA THR A 72 15.48 -7.23 -4.47
C THR A 72 14.41 -6.55 -3.62
N ASP A 73 14.24 -6.98 -2.37
CA ASP A 73 13.39 -6.31 -1.37
C ASP A 73 14.14 -5.23 -0.56
N LEU A 74 15.40 -4.91 -0.92
CA LEU A 74 16.24 -3.99 -0.15
C LEU A 74 15.83 -2.52 -0.35
N GLN A 75 15.46 -1.90 0.76
CA GLN A 75 15.12 -0.48 0.87
C GLN A 75 16.31 0.31 1.42
N PHE A 76 16.64 1.44 0.80
CA PHE A 76 17.79 2.27 1.20
C PHE A 76 17.43 3.70 1.62
N LEU A 77 16.18 4.12 1.40
CA LEU A 77 15.63 5.37 1.92
C LEU A 77 14.37 5.07 2.74
N PRO A 78 14.03 5.89 3.74
CA PRO A 78 12.78 5.72 4.48
C PRO A 78 11.57 5.82 3.55
N THR A 79 10.46 5.24 3.98
CA THR A 79 9.19 5.37 3.26
C THR A 79 8.66 6.77 3.50
N PHE A 80 8.39 7.49 2.42
CA PHE A 80 7.79 8.81 2.47
C PHE A 80 6.28 8.68 2.28
N GLN A 81 5.51 9.43 3.06
CA GLN A 81 4.06 9.34 3.11
C GLN A 81 3.42 10.71 2.87
N SER A 82 2.28 10.72 2.19
CA SER A 82 1.46 11.92 1.98
C SER A 82 -0.01 11.56 2.13
N SER A 83 -0.69 12.23 3.05
CA SER A 83 -2.12 12.04 3.25
C SER A 83 -2.89 12.47 2.01
N MET A 84 -3.87 11.67 1.60
CA MET A 84 -4.83 12.09 0.57
C MET A 84 -6.03 12.77 1.23
N PRO A 85 -6.77 13.60 0.47
CA PRO A 85 -8.09 14.06 0.91
C PRO A 85 -8.93 12.88 1.37
N ASN A 86 -9.63 13.04 2.50
CA ASN A 86 -10.50 12.00 3.01
C ASN A 86 -11.78 11.95 2.18
N ASP A 87 -11.85 10.99 1.25
CA ASP A 87 -13.02 10.78 0.40
C ASP A 87 -14.15 10.04 1.14
N THR A 88 -13.93 9.59 2.37
CA THR A 88 -14.95 8.93 3.19
C THR A 88 -16.01 9.95 3.63
N PRO A 89 -17.31 9.73 3.31
CA PRO A 89 -18.37 10.63 3.73
C PRO A 89 -18.44 10.82 5.26
N ALA A 90 -18.68 12.05 5.71
CA ALA A 90 -18.82 12.37 7.14
C ALA A 90 -19.91 11.55 7.85
N ALA A 91 -20.97 11.17 7.12
CA ALA A 91 -22.04 10.33 7.61
C ALA A 91 -21.60 8.88 7.94
N ILE A 92 -20.49 8.42 7.38
CA ILE A 92 -19.87 7.14 7.75
C ILE A 92 -18.95 7.36 8.96
N LEU A 93 -18.11 8.40 8.90
CA LEU A 93 -17.10 8.68 9.93
C LEU A 93 -17.71 8.88 11.33
N LYS A 94 -18.92 9.44 11.41
CA LYS A 94 -19.63 9.63 12.69
C LYS A 94 -19.98 8.32 13.40
N ASP A 95 -20.16 7.23 12.65
CA ASP A 95 -20.63 5.95 13.16
C ASP A 95 -19.46 4.98 13.41
N LEU A 96 -18.23 5.38 13.10
CA LEU A 96 -17.03 4.59 13.39
C LEU A 96 -16.76 4.55 14.90
N ARG A 97 -16.27 3.40 15.37
CA ARG A 97 -15.74 3.29 16.72
C ARG A 97 -14.38 3.98 16.81
N THR A 98 -14.18 4.71 17.88
CA THR A 98 -12.88 5.31 18.21
C THR A 98 -11.97 4.23 18.79
N TYR A 99 -11.05 3.72 17.96
CA TYR A 99 -9.97 2.87 18.43
C TYR A 99 -8.79 3.74 18.83
N GLY A 100 -8.53 3.86 20.14
CA GLY A 100 -7.31 4.42 20.75
C GLY A 100 -6.70 5.62 20.03
N SER A 101 -7.39 6.76 20.00
CA SER A 101 -6.96 7.98 19.29
C SER A 101 -5.70 8.68 19.86
N ASN A 102 -5.24 8.30 21.05
CA ASN A 102 -4.17 9.02 21.75
C ASN A 102 -2.78 8.44 21.54
N ASP A 103 -2.67 7.27 20.90
CA ASP A 103 -1.40 6.62 20.65
C ASP A 103 -1.26 6.34 19.15
N SER A 104 -0.53 7.21 18.46
CA SER A 104 -0.20 7.05 17.04
C SER A 104 0.51 5.72 16.72
N SER A 105 0.91 4.97 17.74
CA SER A 105 1.55 3.65 17.65
C SER A 105 0.62 2.51 17.22
N ASN A 106 -0.70 2.66 17.31
CA ASN A 106 -1.68 1.61 16.97
C ASN A 106 -2.37 1.78 15.60
N ASP A 107 -1.96 2.76 14.78
CA ASP A 107 -2.57 2.99 13.48
C ASP A 107 -1.99 2.03 12.43
N THR A 108 -2.72 0.95 12.14
CA THR A 108 -2.36 -0.04 11.13
C THR A 108 -2.75 0.43 9.73
N TRP A 109 -1.84 0.28 8.77
CA TRP A 109 -2.05 0.68 7.38
C TRP A 109 -2.01 -0.54 6.47
N HIS A 110 -3.09 -0.76 5.72
CA HIS A 110 -3.25 -1.88 4.81
C HIS A 110 -3.00 -1.43 3.37
N MET A 111 -2.21 -2.19 2.63
CA MET A 111 -1.89 -1.89 1.24
C MET A 111 -3.17 -1.93 0.39
N LEU A 112 -3.34 -0.95 -0.51
CA LEU A 112 -4.42 -0.91 -1.51
C LEU A 112 -3.91 -1.28 -2.89
N LYS A 113 -2.82 -0.61 -3.27
CA LYS A 113 -2.12 -0.82 -4.54
C LYS A 113 -0.66 -0.49 -4.38
N ALA A 114 0.17 -1.20 -5.11
CA ALA A 114 1.56 -0.83 -5.32
C ALA A 114 1.80 -0.78 -6.82
N ASP A 115 2.38 0.32 -7.30
CA ASP A 115 2.89 0.45 -8.66
C ASP A 115 4.23 -0.30 -8.77
N SER A 116 4.20 -1.58 -8.38
CA SER A 116 5.20 -2.55 -8.79
C SER A 116 4.98 -2.86 -10.27
N ARG A 117 5.96 -3.50 -10.94
CA ARG A 117 5.88 -3.84 -12.38
C ARG A 117 4.67 -4.71 -12.78
N GLY A 118 3.81 -5.12 -11.85
CA GLY A 118 2.61 -5.95 -12.07
C GLY A 118 1.25 -5.29 -11.77
N GLY A 119 1.20 -4.08 -11.19
CA GLY A 119 -0.08 -3.44 -10.85
C GLY A 119 -0.88 -4.23 -9.81
N ASP A 120 -0.25 -4.56 -8.69
CA ASP A 120 -0.84 -5.41 -7.65
C ASP A 120 -2.00 -4.69 -6.95
N SER A 121 -3.18 -5.32 -6.93
CA SER A 121 -4.33 -4.87 -6.14
C SER A 121 -4.48 -5.75 -4.91
N PHE A 122 -4.62 -5.12 -3.75
CA PHE A 122 -4.69 -5.79 -2.46
C PHE A 122 -6.12 -5.81 -1.92
N PRO A 123 -6.46 -6.73 -1.00
CA PRO A 123 -7.82 -6.94 -0.52
C PRO A 123 -8.50 -5.69 0.05
N ALA A 124 -7.74 -4.80 0.71
CA ALA A 124 -8.28 -3.56 1.25
C ALA A 124 -8.90 -2.64 0.18
N ASN A 125 -8.48 -2.79 -1.08
CA ASN A 125 -9.06 -2.08 -2.21
C ASN A 125 -10.54 -2.42 -2.45
N LEU A 126 -11.02 -3.59 -2.01
CA LEU A 126 -12.43 -3.97 -2.09
C LEU A 126 -13.32 -3.02 -1.28
N LEU A 127 -12.92 -2.67 -0.06
CA LEU A 127 -13.66 -1.71 0.77
C LEU A 127 -13.59 -0.30 0.15
N VAL A 128 -12.39 0.16 -0.19
CA VAL A 128 -12.22 1.53 -0.72
C VAL A 128 -13.00 1.72 -2.02
N THR A 129 -12.93 0.76 -2.95
CA THR A 129 -13.70 0.80 -4.20
C THR A 129 -15.21 0.76 -3.92
N SER A 130 -15.66 -0.03 -2.94
CA SER A 130 -17.07 -0.08 -2.56
C SER A 130 -17.56 1.25 -1.98
N LEU A 131 -16.72 1.96 -1.21
CA LEU A 131 -17.02 3.28 -0.65
C LEU A 131 -17.08 4.38 -1.73
N MET A 132 -16.31 4.24 -2.81
CA MET A 132 -16.29 5.18 -3.95
C MET A 132 -17.54 5.09 -4.85
N ARG A 133 -18.50 4.19 -4.56
CA ARG A 133 -19.75 4.11 -5.32
C ARG A 133 -20.51 5.44 -5.25
N CYS A 134 -20.88 5.96 -6.41
CA CYS A 134 -21.78 7.11 -6.53
C CYS A 134 -23.21 6.69 -6.87
N ASN A 135 -24.17 7.53 -6.51
CA ASN A 135 -25.56 7.43 -6.98
C ASN A 135 -25.72 8.07 -8.38
N VAL A 136 -26.94 8.10 -8.91
CA VAL A 136 -27.26 8.67 -10.24
C VAL A 136 -26.97 10.18 -10.34
N GLU A 137 -26.88 10.88 -9.22
CA GLU A 137 -26.55 12.31 -9.12
C GLU A 137 -25.05 12.55 -8.90
N ASN A 138 -24.23 11.52 -9.04
CA ASN A 138 -22.79 11.55 -8.79
C ASN A 138 -22.41 11.94 -7.34
N GLN A 139 -23.29 11.67 -6.38
CA GLN A 139 -23.01 11.85 -4.95
C GLN A 139 -22.56 10.53 -4.31
N PRO A 140 -21.72 10.58 -3.26
CA PRO A 140 -21.29 9.37 -2.54
C PRO A 140 -22.49 8.57 -2.01
N TYR A 141 -22.70 7.38 -2.56
CA TYR A 141 -23.88 6.54 -2.31
C TYR A 141 -24.00 6.20 -0.82
N TRP A 142 -22.92 5.69 -0.22
CA TRP A 142 -22.92 5.27 1.18
C TRP A 142 -23.09 6.43 2.16
N GLY A 143 -22.69 7.65 1.78
CA GLY A 143 -22.95 8.86 2.56
C GLY A 143 -24.44 9.19 2.61
N ALA A 144 -25.11 9.16 1.47
CA ALA A 144 -26.55 9.37 1.37
C ALA A 144 -27.34 8.23 2.07
N TRP A 145 -26.94 6.97 1.84
CA TRP A 145 -27.55 5.80 2.47
C TRP A 145 -27.46 5.90 4.01
N SER A 146 -26.27 6.17 4.55
CA SER A 146 -26.07 6.26 6.02
C SER A 146 -26.85 7.42 6.65
N SER A 147 -27.03 8.50 5.91
CA SER A 147 -27.83 9.65 6.37
C SER A 147 -29.32 9.30 6.45
N LYS A 148 -29.83 8.51 5.50
CA LYS A 148 -31.22 8.04 5.43
C LYS A 148 -31.51 6.88 6.39
N HIS A 149 -30.50 6.05 6.66
CA HIS A 149 -30.60 4.78 7.37
C HIS A 149 -29.76 4.80 8.66
N GLN A 150 -29.96 5.80 9.51
CA GLN A 150 -29.05 6.09 10.64
C GLN A 150 -28.92 4.92 11.63
N GLY A 151 -30.01 4.22 11.93
CA GLY A 151 -30.00 3.05 12.81
C GLY A 151 -29.21 1.87 12.26
N TYR A 152 -29.42 1.56 10.98
CA TYR A 152 -28.65 0.54 10.28
C TYR A 152 -27.16 0.93 10.17
N ALA A 153 -26.87 2.19 9.86
CA ALA A 153 -25.50 2.70 9.73
C ALA A 153 -24.71 2.63 11.03
N ALA A 154 -25.34 2.99 12.17
CA ALA A 154 -24.75 2.89 13.50
C ALA A 154 -24.36 1.45 13.90
N THR A 155 -24.98 0.44 13.27
CA THR A 155 -24.62 -0.97 13.44
C THR A 155 -23.60 -1.42 12.39
N LEU A 156 -23.81 -1.05 11.12
CA LEU A 156 -23.02 -1.52 9.98
C LEU A 156 -21.57 -1.05 10.05
N TRP A 157 -21.33 0.25 10.23
CA TRP A 157 -19.99 0.81 10.08
C TRP A 157 -18.99 0.34 11.14
N PRO A 158 -19.34 0.22 12.43
CA PRO A 158 -18.49 -0.43 13.42
C PRO A 158 -18.09 -1.85 13.03
N ILE A 159 -19.02 -2.63 12.45
CA ILE A 159 -18.75 -4.01 12.04
C ILE A 159 -17.81 -4.04 10.83
N ILE A 160 -18.06 -3.21 9.80
CA ILE A 160 -17.17 -3.08 8.64
C ILE A 160 -15.76 -2.65 9.08
N GLN A 161 -15.67 -1.71 10.02
CA GLN A 161 -14.40 -1.27 10.61
C GLN A 161 -13.67 -2.42 11.31
N ALA A 162 -14.36 -3.17 12.19
CA ALA A 162 -13.79 -4.31 12.89
C ALA A 162 -13.34 -5.43 11.92
N MET A 163 -14.11 -5.68 10.86
CA MET A 163 -13.75 -6.62 9.80
C MET A 163 -12.49 -6.17 9.06
N ALA A 164 -12.41 -4.89 8.68
CA ALA A 164 -11.26 -4.32 8.00
C ALA A 164 -10.00 -4.36 8.88
N MET A 165 -10.11 -4.11 10.18
CA MET A 165 -9.02 -4.28 11.15
C MET A 165 -8.53 -5.73 11.26
N SER A 166 -9.39 -6.70 10.94
CA SER A 166 -9.09 -8.13 10.97
C SER A 166 -8.79 -8.72 9.57
N ASN A 167 -8.50 -7.87 8.59
CA ASN A 167 -8.23 -8.23 7.19
C ASN A 167 -9.37 -9.01 6.48
N LEU A 168 -10.61 -9.01 7.01
CA LEU A 168 -11.77 -9.68 6.44
C LEU A 168 -12.41 -8.91 5.26
N TYR A 169 -11.57 -8.42 4.35
CA TYR A 169 -11.99 -7.56 3.25
C TYR A 169 -12.80 -8.25 2.16
N HIS A 170 -12.61 -9.56 1.98
CA HIS A 170 -13.32 -10.34 0.97
C HIS A 170 -14.81 -10.50 1.28
N GLU A 171 -15.18 -10.44 2.56
CA GLU A 171 -16.56 -10.55 3.02
C GLU A 171 -17.30 -9.22 2.89
N ILE A 172 -16.60 -8.09 2.99
CA ILE A 172 -17.18 -6.73 3.04
C ILE A 172 -18.14 -6.45 1.88
N PRO A 173 -17.84 -6.75 0.60
CA PRO A 173 -18.78 -6.48 -0.50
C PRO A 173 -20.14 -7.16 -0.31
N GLU A 174 -20.15 -8.41 0.17
CA GLU A 174 -21.39 -9.15 0.43
C GLU A 174 -22.14 -8.59 1.65
N VAL A 175 -21.42 -8.13 2.67
CA VAL A 175 -22.01 -7.46 3.85
C VAL A 175 -22.68 -6.14 3.47
N LEU A 176 -22.03 -5.34 2.63
CA LEU A 176 -22.60 -4.12 2.09
C LEU A 176 -23.82 -4.41 1.21
N ARG A 177 -23.76 -5.44 0.36
CA ARG A 177 -24.90 -5.88 -0.45
C ARG A 177 -26.09 -6.34 0.41
N PHE A 178 -25.82 -7.05 1.51
CA PHE A 178 -26.84 -7.41 2.50
C PHE A 178 -27.49 -6.16 3.09
N ALA A 179 -26.69 -5.19 3.54
CA ALA A 179 -27.20 -3.96 4.14
C ALA A 179 -28.08 -3.14 3.18
N GLU A 180 -27.71 -3.08 1.90
CA GLU A 180 -28.51 -2.43 0.86
C GLU A 180 -29.85 -3.13 0.60
N ALA A 181 -29.87 -4.47 0.64
CA ALA A 181 -31.05 -5.28 0.36
C ALA A 181 -31.97 -5.49 1.58
N TYR A 182 -31.48 -5.22 2.79
CA TYR A 182 -32.22 -5.49 4.02
C TYR A 182 -33.42 -4.55 4.18
N SER A 183 -34.59 -5.15 4.36
CA SER A 183 -35.87 -4.44 4.54
C SER A 183 -36.63 -4.86 5.79
N GLY A 184 -35.99 -5.65 6.67
CA GLY A 184 -36.57 -6.09 7.94
C GLY A 184 -36.55 -5.00 9.01
N PRO A 185 -36.98 -5.30 10.25
CA PRO A 185 -36.93 -4.37 11.37
C PRO A 185 -35.50 -4.00 11.77
N GLU A 186 -35.31 -2.78 12.27
CA GLU A 186 -34.01 -2.28 12.74
C GLU A 186 -33.42 -3.12 13.88
N ASN A 187 -34.26 -3.53 14.83
CA ASN A 187 -33.84 -4.33 15.99
C ASN A 187 -33.31 -5.73 15.61
N ASP A 188 -33.65 -6.23 14.42
CA ASP A 188 -33.20 -7.53 13.90
C ASP A 188 -31.95 -7.40 13.01
N PHE A 189 -31.58 -6.18 12.60
CA PHE A 189 -30.52 -5.95 11.64
C PHE A 189 -29.17 -6.50 12.12
N ALA A 190 -28.80 -6.23 13.38
CA ALA A 190 -27.54 -6.72 13.95
C ALA A 190 -27.48 -8.26 13.96
N HIS A 191 -28.60 -8.92 14.28
CA HIS A 191 -28.70 -10.38 14.28
C HIS A 191 -28.48 -10.95 12.88
N GLU A 192 -29.27 -10.49 11.90
CA GLU A 192 -29.23 -11.02 10.53
C GLU A 192 -27.90 -10.68 9.82
N LEU A 193 -27.34 -9.49 10.10
CA LEU A 193 -26.03 -9.07 9.60
C LEU A 193 -24.91 -9.99 10.12
N LEU A 194 -24.82 -10.18 11.44
CA LEU A 194 -23.78 -11.02 12.03
C LEU A 194 -23.93 -12.47 11.65
N LYS A 195 -25.16 -12.99 11.57
CA LYS A 195 -25.44 -14.32 11.04
C LYS A 195 -24.90 -14.48 9.61
N THR A 196 -25.21 -13.54 8.73
CA THR A 196 -24.71 -13.54 7.34
C THR A 196 -23.18 -13.53 7.31
N ILE A 197 -22.53 -12.71 8.14
CA ILE A 197 -21.06 -12.66 8.21
C ILE A 197 -20.47 -13.99 8.67
N HIS A 198 -21.03 -14.60 9.73
CA HIS A 198 -20.58 -15.89 10.24
C HIS A 198 -20.66 -16.97 9.16
N GLU A 199 -21.78 -17.04 8.45
CA GLU A 199 -22.00 -17.98 7.36
C GLU A 199 -20.97 -17.79 6.23
N LYS A 200 -20.68 -16.54 5.83
CA LYS A 200 -19.71 -16.25 4.78
C LYS A 200 -18.27 -16.59 5.17
N ILE A 201 -17.87 -16.26 6.40
CA ILE A 201 -16.53 -16.59 6.90
C ILE A 201 -16.36 -18.11 6.96
N GLN A 202 -17.36 -18.83 7.48
CA GLN A 202 -17.31 -20.29 7.55
C GLN A 202 -17.32 -20.93 6.15
N GLN A 203 -18.18 -20.48 5.24
CA GLN A 203 -18.20 -20.96 3.85
C GLN A 203 -16.85 -20.75 3.16
N ARG A 204 -16.19 -19.61 3.40
CA ARG A 204 -14.84 -19.38 2.85
C ARG A 204 -13.83 -20.33 3.49
N LYS A 205 -13.85 -20.50 4.81
CA LYS A 205 -12.98 -21.44 5.52
C LYS A 205 -13.10 -22.85 4.97
N ASP A 206 -14.32 -23.33 4.76
CA ASP A 206 -14.58 -24.68 4.24
C ASP A 206 -14.03 -24.84 2.82
N ARG A 207 -14.19 -23.82 1.96
CA ARG A 207 -13.60 -23.84 0.60
C ARG A 207 -12.08 -23.97 0.62
N TYR A 208 -11.40 -23.27 1.52
CA TYR A 208 -9.94 -23.42 1.66
C TYR A 208 -9.55 -24.73 2.34
N GLY A 209 -10.34 -25.22 3.29
CA GLY A 209 -10.13 -26.55 3.90
C GLY A 209 -10.17 -27.69 2.87
N LEU A 210 -11.01 -27.56 1.82
CA LEU A 210 -11.05 -28.50 0.70
C LEU A 210 -9.84 -28.40 -0.23
N ALA A 211 -9.14 -27.26 -0.26
CA ALA A 211 -7.95 -27.06 -1.10
C ALA A 211 -6.67 -27.71 -0.53
N GLY A 212 -6.67 -28.13 0.74
CA GLY A 212 -5.60 -28.93 1.32
C GLY A 212 -4.23 -28.23 1.33
N SER A 213 -3.21 -28.88 0.74
CA SER A 213 -1.83 -28.36 0.66
C SER A 213 -1.64 -27.22 -0.35
N ASP A 214 -2.64 -26.97 -1.20
CA ASP A 214 -2.55 -25.98 -2.28
C ASP A 214 -2.92 -24.57 -1.79
N ILE A 215 -3.02 -24.35 -0.48
CA ILE A 215 -3.30 -23.04 0.11
C ILE A 215 -2.02 -22.20 0.07
N PRO A 216 -2.03 -21.05 -0.62
CA PRO A 216 -0.93 -20.09 -0.58
C PRO A 216 -0.58 -19.69 0.85
N THR A 217 0.71 -19.49 1.13
CA THR A 217 1.21 -19.10 2.45
C THR A 217 2.04 -17.81 2.36
N GLY A 218 2.22 -17.13 3.50
CA GLY A 218 3.02 -15.90 3.60
C GLY A 218 2.52 -14.77 2.69
N LYS A 219 3.45 -14.09 2.00
CA LYS A 219 3.14 -12.92 1.15
C LYS A 219 2.13 -13.21 0.05
N GLN A 220 2.10 -14.43 -0.48
CA GLN A 220 1.14 -14.81 -1.52
C GLN A 220 -0.28 -14.91 -0.94
N ALA A 221 -0.41 -15.48 0.26
CA ALA A 221 -1.67 -15.52 1.00
C ALA A 221 -2.21 -14.11 1.27
N GLU A 222 -1.33 -13.19 1.69
CA GLU A 222 -1.68 -11.78 1.93
C GLU A 222 -2.13 -11.07 0.65
N SER A 223 -1.43 -11.27 -0.47
CA SER A 223 -1.82 -10.68 -1.76
C SER A 223 -3.15 -11.23 -2.29
N GLU A 224 -3.44 -12.50 -2.01
CA GLU A 224 -4.72 -13.15 -2.33
C GLU A 224 -5.79 -12.89 -1.26
N GLY A 225 -5.45 -12.14 -0.19
CA GLY A 225 -6.27 -11.86 1.00
C GLY A 225 -6.87 -13.08 1.67
N ILE A 226 -6.11 -14.16 1.68
CA ILE A 226 -6.32 -15.28 2.57
C ILE A 226 -6.02 -14.78 3.98
N VAL A 227 -7.08 -14.68 4.77
CA VAL A 227 -7.01 -14.25 6.17
C VAL A 227 -6.43 -15.37 7.01
N ASP A 228 -5.67 -15.00 8.03
CA ASP A 228 -5.30 -15.91 9.10
C ASP A 228 -6.58 -16.46 9.78
N TRP A 229 -6.83 -17.75 9.64
CA TRP A 229 -8.03 -18.38 10.18
C TRP A 229 -8.11 -18.32 11.70
N GLU A 230 -6.99 -18.17 12.40
CA GLU A 230 -6.99 -17.91 13.84
C GLU A 230 -7.53 -16.51 14.14
N GLN A 231 -7.08 -15.50 13.39
CA GLN A 231 -7.60 -14.13 13.47
C GLN A 231 -9.09 -14.07 13.13
N ALA A 232 -9.52 -14.75 12.06
CA ALA A 232 -10.93 -14.82 11.69
C ALA A 232 -11.77 -15.53 12.78
N ALA A 233 -11.27 -16.62 13.36
CA ALA A 233 -11.94 -17.32 14.44
C ALA A 233 -12.04 -16.46 15.71
N GLN A 234 -11.01 -15.67 16.02
CA GLN A 234 -11.04 -14.73 17.12
C GLN A 234 -12.08 -13.63 16.87
N TRP A 235 -12.13 -13.08 15.65
CA TRP A 235 -13.12 -12.07 15.28
C TRP A 235 -14.56 -12.58 15.47
N LEU A 236 -14.86 -13.82 15.06
CA LEU A 236 -16.18 -14.45 15.26
C LEU A 236 -16.53 -14.58 16.76
N LYS A 237 -15.55 -14.92 17.61
CA LYS A 237 -15.76 -15.00 19.06
C LYS A 237 -16.05 -13.63 19.67
N ASP A 238 -15.38 -12.59 19.19
CA ASP A 238 -15.52 -11.22 19.69
C ASP A 238 -16.82 -10.55 19.22
N HIS A 239 -17.48 -11.10 18.19
CA HIS A 239 -18.71 -10.56 17.61
C HIS A 239 -19.83 -11.62 17.57
N PRO A 240 -20.28 -12.15 18.71
CA PRO A 240 -21.29 -13.21 18.74
C PRO A 240 -22.62 -12.72 18.15
N ILE A 241 -23.38 -13.64 17.53
CA ILE A 241 -24.72 -13.36 17.02
C ILE A 241 -25.65 -13.01 18.20
N PRO A 242 -26.19 -11.79 18.29
CA PRO A 242 -27.08 -11.40 19.38
C PRO A 242 -28.38 -12.21 19.32
N ALA A 243 -29.11 -12.34 20.42
CA ALA A 243 -30.45 -12.92 20.38
C ALA A 243 -31.37 -12.08 19.47
N LYS A 244 -32.27 -12.75 18.75
CA LYS A 244 -33.30 -12.05 17.98
C LYS A 244 -34.20 -11.27 18.93
N SER A 245 -34.58 -10.06 18.56
CA SER A 245 -35.50 -9.26 19.37
C SER A 245 -36.88 -9.94 19.39
N PRO A 246 -37.57 -9.98 20.54
CA PRO A 246 -38.88 -10.63 20.67
C PRO A 246 -39.98 -9.91 19.87
#